data_AF-A0A853BGB4-F1
#
_entry.id   AF-A0A853BGB4-F1
#
_cell.length_a   1.000
_cell.length_b   1.000
_cell.length_c   1.000
_cell.angle_alpha   90.00
_cell.angle_beta   90.00
_cell.angle_gamma   90.00
#
_symmetry.space_group_name_H-M   'P 1'
#
loop_
_entity.id
_entity.type
_entity.pdbx_description
1 polymer ?
#
loop_
_entity_poly.entity_id
_entity_poly.type
_entity_poly.pdbx_seq_one_letter_code
_entity_poly.pdbx_strand_id
1 'polypeptide(L)' 'MYLHAYPAGATGDVELRAQHPPGTLWVDISDEGDWQPPRADCGPWRGRGLVLINQLAGQTAIASTASGTTVSLT' A
#
# COMPACT_ATOMS: atom_id res chain seq x y z
N MET A 1 11.61 13.82 5.22
CA MET A 1 10.41 13.10 5.67
C MET A 1 10.15 11.99 4.66
N TYR A 2 10.20 10.72 5.08
CA TYR A 2 10.08 9.58 4.17
C TYR A 2 8.62 9.31 3.82
N LEU A 3 8.37 9.03 2.55
CA LEU A 3 7.03 8.77 1.97
C LEU A 3 6.75 7.27 1.82
N HIS A 4 7.64 6.43 2.35
CA HIS A 4 7.61 4.98 2.27
C HIS A 4 7.68 4.40 3.68
N ALA A 5 7.20 3.17 3.84
CA ALA A 5 7.21 2.44 5.11
C ALA A 5 8.63 2.31 5.70
N TYR A 6 9.64 2.24 4.84
CA TYR A 6 11.04 2.15 5.24
C TYR A 6 11.77 3.49 5.01
N PRO A 7 12.48 4.02 6.02
CA PRO A 7 13.36 5.17 5.84
C PRO A 7 14.46 4.89 4.81
N ALA A 8 14.96 5.89 4.08
CA ALA A 8 16.07 5.62 3.16
C ALA A 8 17.34 5.23 3.90
N GLY A 9 18.04 4.27 3.29
CA GLY A 9 19.13 3.54 3.91
C GLY A 9 18.66 2.32 4.70
N ALA A 10 17.36 2.21 5.03
CA ALA A 10 16.79 1.00 5.60
C ALA A 10 16.21 0.10 4.51
N THR A 11 16.28 -1.20 4.75
CA THR A 11 15.61 -2.23 3.96
C THR A 11 14.54 -2.88 4.82
N GLY A 12 13.43 -3.25 4.20
CA GLY A 12 12.46 -4.14 4.80
C GLY A 12 11.63 -4.81 3.73
N ASP A 13 10.99 -5.90 4.11
CA ASP A 13 10.30 -6.77 3.18
C ASP A 13 8.91 -6.23 2.86
N VAL A 14 8.47 -6.49 1.63
CA VAL A 14 7.07 -6.34 1.23
C VAL A 14 6.58 -7.73 0.87
N GLU A 15 5.58 -8.21 1.61
CA GLU A 15 4.91 -9.47 1.29
C GLU A 15 3.74 -9.19 0.34
N LEU A 16 3.63 -10.03 -0.70
CA LEU A 16 2.49 -10.03 -1.60
C LEU A 16 1.85 -11.42 -1.57
N ARG A 17 0.55 -11.47 -1.27
CA ARG A 17 -0.25 -12.68 -1.29
C ARG A 17 -1.40 -12.49 -2.28
N ALA A 18 -1.52 -13.41 -3.22
CA ALA A 18 -2.60 -13.40 -4.20
C ALA A 18 -3.40 -14.70 -4.15
N GLN A 19 -4.72 -14.58 -4.22
CA GLN A 19 -5.64 -15.70 -4.30
C GLN A 19 -6.64 -15.44 -5.42
N HIS A 20 -6.92 -16.44 -6.24
CA HIS A 20 -7.83 -16.31 -7.37
C HIS A 20 -8.98 -17.32 -7.28
N PRO A 21 -9.98 -17.07 -6.41
CA PRO A 21 -11.24 -17.79 -6.46
C PRO A 21 -11.98 -17.47 -7.78
N PRO A 22 -12.95 -18.30 -8.20
CA PRO A 22 -13.71 -18.03 -9.41
C PRO A 22 -14.36 -16.63 -9.39
N GLY A 23 -14.03 -15.81 -10.39
CA GLY A 23 -14.67 -14.51 -10.61
C GLY A 23 -14.04 -13.31 -9.90
N THR A 24 -12.99 -13.47 -9.09
CA THR A 24 -12.30 -12.34 -8.45
C THR A 24 -10.84 -12.68 -8.13
N LEU A 25 -9.98 -11.67 -8.14
CA LEU A 25 -8.59 -11.78 -7.69
C LEU A 25 -8.42 -11.02 -6.38
N TRP A 26 -8.10 -11.71 -5.29
CA TRP A 26 -7.75 -11.09 -4.01
C TRP A 26 -6.24 -10.89 -3.98
N VAL A 27 -5.80 -9.67 -3.68
CA VAL A 27 -4.39 -9.35 -3.48
C VAL A 27 -4.21 -8.61 -2.17
N ASP A 28 -3.40 -9.16 -1.28
CA ASP A 28 -2.91 -8.47 -0.07
C ASP A 28 -1.45 -8.09 -0.28
N ILE A 29 -1.13 -6.84 0.01
CA ILE A 29 0.23 -6.29 -0.03
C ILE A 29 0.52 -5.77 1.38
N SER A 30 1.52 -6.32 2.05
CA SER A 30 1.88 -5.93 3.41
C SER A 30 3.35 -5.57 3.57
N ASP A 31 3.62 -4.58 4.40
CA ASP A 31 4.94 -4.24 4.93
C ASP A 31 4.91 -4.20 6.45
N GLU A 32 6.09 -4.22 7.06
CA GLU A 32 6.28 -4.09 8.52
C GLU A 32 6.85 -2.72 8.93
N GLY A 33 6.82 -1.74 8.02
CA GLY A 33 7.37 -0.41 8.25
C GLY A 33 6.35 0.60 8.77
N ASP A 34 6.80 1.83 8.99
CA ASP A 34 5.94 2.94 9.41
C ASP A 34 5.51 3.75 8.17
N TRP A 35 4.45 3.28 7.50
CA TRP A 35 3.85 4.04 6.42
C TRP A 35 2.99 5.20 6.96
N GLN A 36 3.02 6.32 6.27
CA GLN A 36 2.16 7.48 6.56
C GLN A 36 1.32 7.85 5.33
N PRO A 37 0.04 8.24 5.53
CA PRO A 37 -0.77 8.75 4.44
C PRO A 37 -0.08 9.92 3.73
N PRO A 38 -0.10 9.96 2.38
CA PRO A 38 0.51 11.05 1.65
C PRO A 38 -0.15 12.38 2.04
N ARG A 39 0.69 13.38 2.39
CA ARG A 39 0.22 14.74 2.66
C ARG A 39 -0.24 15.40 1.36
N ALA A 40 -1.18 16.33 1.46
CA ALA A 40 -1.76 17.04 0.32
C ALA A 40 -0.73 17.85 -0.50
N ASP A 41 0.42 18.17 0.07
CA ASP A 41 1.53 18.93 -0.52
C ASP A 41 2.62 18.05 -1.15
N CYS A 42 2.39 16.74 -1.26
CA CYS A 42 3.27 15.85 -2.01
C CYS A 42 3.33 16.35 -3.46
N GLY A 43 4.50 16.86 -3.87
CA GLY A 43 4.71 17.47 -5.19
C GLY A 43 4.21 16.61 -6.38
N PRO A 44 4.19 17.15 -7.60
CA PRO A 44 3.29 16.70 -8.67
C PRO A 44 3.36 15.20 -9.02
N TRP A 45 4.47 14.52 -8.74
CA TRP A 45 4.72 13.11 -9.06
C TRP A 45 4.62 12.15 -7.86
N ARG A 46 4.22 12.61 -6.68
CA ARG A 46 4.10 11.81 -5.44
C ARG A 46 2.63 11.60 -5.06
N GLY A 47 2.35 10.65 -4.17
CA GLY A 47 1.01 10.44 -3.60
C GLY A 47 -0.04 9.82 -4.53
N ARG A 48 0.33 9.41 -5.75
CA ARG A 48 -0.63 8.86 -6.73
C ARG A 48 -0.92 7.37 -6.57
N GLY A 49 -0.13 6.63 -5.80
CA GLY A 49 -0.25 5.17 -5.66
C GLY A 49 -1.66 4.74 -5.24
N LEU A 50 -2.18 5.32 -4.15
CA LEU A 50 -3.53 5.01 -3.68
C LEU A 50 -4.61 5.47 -4.66
N VAL A 51 -4.41 6.58 -5.37
CA VAL A 51 -5.36 7.03 -6.41
C VAL A 51 -5.45 6.01 -7.54
N LEU A 52 -4.31 5.50 -8.02
CA LEU A 52 -4.28 4.48 -9.08
C LEU A 52 -4.91 3.18 -8.59
N ILE A 53 -4.56 2.74 -7.39
CA ILE A 53 -5.11 1.54 -6.77
C ILE A 53 -6.64 1.62 -6.66
N ASN A 54 -7.18 2.73 -6.16
CA ASN A 54 -8.62 2.95 -6.02
C ASN A 54 -9.36 3.06 -7.36
N GLN A 55 -8.67 3.38 -8.45
CA GLN A 55 -9.27 3.48 -9.79
C GLN A 55 -9.23 2.15 -10.56
N LEU A 56 -8.28 1.28 -10.23
CA LEU A 56 -8.04 0.04 -10.96
C LEU A 56 -8.64 -1.19 -10.27
N ALA A 57 -8.72 -1.21 -8.94
CA ALA A 57 -9.34 -2.30 -8.20
C ALA A 57 -10.85 -2.11 -8.11
N GLY A 58 -11.58 -3.22 -8.02
CA GLY A 58 -13.01 -3.20 -7.74
C GLY A 58 -13.28 -2.72 -6.32
N GLN A 59 -12.50 -3.21 -5.34
CA GLN A 59 -12.53 -2.72 -3.96
C GLN A 59 -11.11 -2.61 -3.39
N THR A 60 -10.95 -1.69 -2.45
CA THR A 60 -9.68 -1.40 -1.78
C THR A 60 -9.90 -1.20 -0.30
N ALA A 61 -9.09 -1.87 0.53
CA ALA A 61 -9.02 -1.61 1.96
C ALA A 61 -7.57 -1.39 2.37
N ILE A 62 -7.36 -0.47 3.32
CA ILE A 62 -6.03 -0.18 3.88
C ILE A 62 -6.14 -0.31 5.40
N ALA A 63 -5.33 -1.17 5.98
CA ALA A 63 -5.15 -1.29 7.42
C ALA A 63 -3.71 -0.91 7.75
N SER A 64 -3.53 0.14 8.54
CA SER A 64 -2.20 0.60 8.99
C SER A 64 -2.19 0.61 10.51
N THR A 65 -1.22 -0.09 11.10
CA THR A 65 -1.02 -0.21 12.55
C THR A 65 0.43 0.14 12.90
N ALA A 66 0.77 0.13 14.19
CA ALA A 66 2.15 0.30 14.62
C ALA A 66 3.09 -0.85 14.19
N SER A 67 2.57 -1.91 13.58
CA SER A 67 3.35 -3.07 13.13
C SER A 67 3.46 -3.17 11.61
N GLY A 68 2.99 -2.16 10.86
CA GLY A 68 3.01 -2.22 9.41
C GLY A 68 1.75 -1.71 8.74
N THR A 69 1.71 -1.88 7.43
CA THR A 69 0.55 -1.55 6.60
C THR A 69 0.21 -2.70 5.68
N THR A 70 -1.09 -3.01 5.58
CA THR A 70 -1.65 -3.96 4.62
C THR A 70 -2.65 -3.24 3.72
N VAL A 71 -2.50 -3.43 2.41
CA VAL A 71 -3.44 -3.00 1.37
C VAL A 71 -4.07 -4.24 0.75
N SER A 72 -5.40 -4.34 0.82
CA SER A 72 -6.19 -5.44 0.25
C SER A 72 -6.98 -4.97 -0.96
N LEU A 73 -6.91 -5.72 -2.06
CA LEU A 73 -7.51 -5.41 -3.36
C LEU A 73 -8.38 -6.58 -3.84
N THR A 74 -9.52 -6.28 -4.45
CA THR A 74 -10.37 -7.24 -5.17
C THR A 74 -10.80 -6.76 -6.55
#